data_AF-A0A942FFG6-F1
#
_entry.id   AF-A0A942FFG6-F1
#
_cell.length_a   1.000
_cell.length_b   1.000
_cell.length_c   1.000
_cell.angle_alpha   90.00
_cell.angle_beta   90.00
_cell.angle_gamma   90.00
#
_symmetry.space_group_name_H-M   'P 1'
#
loop_
_entity.id
_entity.type
_entity.pdbx_description
1 polymer ?
#
loop_
_entity_poly.entity_id
_entity_poly.type
_entity_poly.pdbx_seq_one_letter_code
_entity_poly.pdbx_strand_id
1 'polypeptide(L)' 'KGPGGGRDSAIRNLQTVGLEVISITDTTPLPHNGCRPPKRRRV' A
#
# COMPACT_ATOMS: atom_id res chain seq x y z
N LYS A 1 0.44 -2.81 2.84
CA LYS A 1 -0.03 -1.41 3.00
C LYS A 1 1.16 -0.49 2.78
N GLY A 2 1.09 0.30 1.72
CA GLY A 2 2.18 1.07 1.14
C GLY A 2 1.98 1.22 -0.38
N PRO A 3 2.56 2.24 -1.02
CA PRO A 3 2.34 2.58 -2.43
C PRO A 3 3.14 1.66 -3.38
N GLY A 4 2.88 0.35 -3.33
CA GLY A 4 3.48 -0.63 -4.25
C GLY A 4 2.62 -0.83 -5.49
N GLY A 5 3.25 -1.22 -6.61
CA GLY A 5 2.55 -1.44 -7.90
C GLY A 5 1.46 -2.52 -7.88
N GLY A 6 1.43 -3.37 -6.85
CA GLY A 6 0.38 -4.37 -6.65
C GLY A 6 -0.95 -3.82 -6.13
N ARG A 7 -1.02 -2.54 -5.70
CA ARG A 7 -2.23 -1.97 -5.08
C ARG A 7 -3.45 -2.01 -6.00
N ASP A 8 -3.31 -1.47 -7.20
CA ASP A 8 -4.43 -1.37 -8.16
C ASP A 8 -4.78 -2.73 -8.77
N SER A 9 -3.77 -3.58 -8.94
CA SER A 9 -3.97 -4.97 -9.40
C SER A 9 -4.80 -5.78 -8.41
N ALA A 10 -4.56 -5.63 -7.11
CA ALA A 10 -5.33 -6.31 -6.07
C ALA A 10 -6.79 -5.85 -6.04
N ILE A 11 -7.04 -4.55 -6.17
CA ILE A 11 -8.41 -3.98 -6.18
C ILE A 11 -9.21 -4.52 -7.38
N ARG A 12 -8.60 -4.55 -8.57
CA ARG A 12 -9.25 -5.09 -9.77
C ARG A 12 -9.55 -6.58 -9.64
N ASN A 13 -8.63 -7.36 -9.08
CA ASN A 13 -8.85 -8.80 -8.88
C ASN A 13 -10.02 -9.06 -7.92
N LEU A 14 -10.16 -8.28 -6.85
CA LEU A 14 -11.30 -8.40 -5.93
C LEU A 14 -12.63 -8.12 -6.65
N GLN A 15 -12.66 -7.10 -7.52
CA GLN A 15 -13.83 -6.82 -8.35
C GLN A 15 -14.16 -7.96 -9.33
N THR A 16 -13.15 -8.59 -9.94
CA THR A 16 -13.36 -9.74 -10.85
C THR A 16 -13.91 -10.99 -10.15
N VAL A 17 -13.64 -11.14 -8.85
CA VAL A 17 -14.17 -12.24 -8.02
C VAL A 17 -15.62 -11.97 -7.58
N GLY A 18 -16.20 -10.82 -7.94
CA GLY A 18 -17.58 -10.45 -7.60
C GLY A 18 -17.72 -9.76 -6.24
N LEU A 19 -16.63 -9.30 -5.64
CA LEU A 19 -16.66 -8.53 -4.40
C LEU A 19 -16.75 -7.03 -4.73
N GLU A 20 -17.81 -6.39 -4.24
CA GLU A 20 -17.99 -4.94 -4.38
C GLU A 20 -17.17 -4.20 -3.33
N VAL A 21 -16.32 -3.28 -3.79
CA VAL A 21 -15.46 -2.47 -2.91
C VAL A 21 -16.22 -1.21 -2.51
N ILE A 22 -16.73 -1.17 -1.27
CA ILE A 22 -17.52 -0.04 -0.74
C ILE A 22 -16.63 1.15 -0.37
N SER A 23 -15.45 0.90 0.21
CA SER A 23 -14.51 1.96 0.57
C SER A 23 -13.07 1.46 0.54
N ILE A 24 -12.14 2.39 0.28
CA ILE A 24 -10.70 2.11 0.27
C ILE A 24 -10.06 3.02 1.31
N THR A 25 -9.50 2.43 2.36
CA THR A 25 -8.73 3.16 3.37
C THR A 25 -7.24 2.95 3.14
N ASP A 26 -6.50 4.03 2.93
CA ASP A 26 -5.04 3.95 2.91
C ASP A 26 -4.48 4.10 4.33
N THR A 27 -3.78 3.06 4.79
CA THR A 27 -3.05 3.13 6.06
C THR A 27 -1.56 2.90 5.81
N THR A 28 -1.02 3.62 4.84
CA THR A 28 0.43 3.71 4.65
C THR A 28 1.04 4.33 5.90
N PRO A 29 2.02 3.68 6.56
CA PRO A 29 2.57 4.19 7.81
C PRO A 29 3.32 5.50 7.55
N LEU A 30 2.86 6.59 8.17
CA LEU A 30 3.60 7.85 8.23
C LEU A 30 4.34 7.92 9.59
N PRO A 31 5.67 7.95 9.61
CA PRO A 31 6.41 8.00 10.86
C PRO A 31 6.36 9.40 11.48
N HIS A 32 5.82 9.53 12.69
CA HIS A 32 5.94 10.73 13.52
C HIS A 32 7.28 10.72 14.26
N ASN A 33 8.40 10.97 13.54
CA ASN A 33 9.77 10.94 14.09
C ASN A 33 10.14 9.64 14.83
N GLY A 34 9.73 8.49 14.30
CA GLY A 34 10.01 7.16 14.85
C GLY A 34 11.44 6.64 14.58
N CYS A 35 11.59 5.33 14.33
CA CYS A 35 12.90 4.75 14.04
C CYS A 35 13.56 5.36 12.80
N ARG A 36 14.88 5.57 12.85
CA ARG A 36 15.68 6.07 11.73
C ARG A 36 15.58 5.11 10.53
N PRO A 37 15.18 5.58 9.33
CA PRO A 37 15.20 4.77 8.12
C PRO A 37 16.61 4.25 7.80
N PRO A 38 16.73 3.07 7.16
CA PRO A 38 18.02 2.51 6.79
C PRO A 38 18.79 3.46 5.85
N LYS A 39 20.13 3.43 5.94
CA LYS A 39 21.00 4.23 5.09
C LYS A 39 20.68 3.96 3.61
N ARG A 40 20.58 5.03 2.81
CA ARG A 40 20.35 4.93 1.36
C ARG A 40 21.40 4.01 0.73
N ARG A 41 20.93 2.98 -0.01
CA ARG A 41 21.81 2.06 -0.74
C ARG A 41 22.51 2.82 -1.87
N ARG A 42 23.77 2.48 -2.13
CA ARG A 42 24.53 2.92 -3.30
C ARG A 42 24.40 1.83 -4.35
N VAL A 43 23.41 1.97 -5.22
CA VAL A 43 23.25 1.19 -6.45
C VAL A 43 23.14 2.20 -7.57
#